data_AF-A0A925U2U9-F1
#
_entry.id   AF-A0A925U2U9-F1
#
_cell.length_a   1.000
_cell.length_b   1.000
_cell.length_c   1.000
_cell.angle_alpha   90.00
_cell.angle_beta   90.00
_cell.angle_gamma   90.00
#
_symmetry.space_group_name_H-M   'P 1'
#
loop_
_entity.id
_entity.type
_entity.pdbx_description
1 polymer ?
#
loop_
_entity_poly.entity_id
_entity_poly.type
_entity_poly.pdbx_seq_one_letter_code
_entity_poly.pdbx_strand_id
1 'polypeptide(L)'
;MENRSFLFQIFAVLATALAIIAGLIAGGKVDDRWFDLYGGAAALLAALPFLQFLLWRGLARRDRSRWLSLLVTAPLGIVALAQIGFWAAFFSDPAMAVNLGVVRGALWDTIGPFAGWIMAVYAALSAWVISRDFR
;
A
#
# COMPACT_ATOMS: atom_id res chain seq x y z
N MET A 1 -20.43 -17.19 14.88
CA MET A 1 -20.30 -15.82 14.36
C MET A 1 -21.23 -15.71 13.15
N GLU A 2 -22.31 -14.94 13.27
CA GLU A 2 -23.33 -14.85 12.24
C GLU A 2 -22.74 -14.32 10.93
N ASN A 3 -23.12 -14.93 9.80
CA ASN A 3 -22.71 -14.60 8.43
C ASN A 3 -22.76 -13.08 8.13
N ARG A 4 -23.63 -12.35 8.83
CA ARG A 4 -23.76 -10.90 8.76
C ARG A 4 -22.50 -10.14 9.19
N SER A 5 -21.77 -10.58 10.23
CA SER A 5 -20.57 -9.86 10.70
C SER A 5 -19.37 -10.05 9.77
N PHE A 6 -19.29 -11.21 9.11
CA PHE A 6 -18.22 -11.54 8.16
C PHE A 6 -18.39 -10.77 6.85
N LEU A 7 -19.63 -10.72 6.33
CA LEU A 7 -19.97 -9.88 5.19
C LEU A 7 -19.72 -8.41 5.49
N PHE A 8 -20.12 -7.91 6.67
CA PHE A 8 -19.88 -6.51 7.05
C PHE A 8 -18.39 -6.15 7.10
N GLN A 9 -17.52 -7.07 7.54
CA GLN A 9 -16.07 -6.86 7.58
C GLN A 9 -15.43 -6.91 6.19
N ILE A 10 -15.87 -7.83 5.33
CA ILE A 10 -15.45 -7.88 3.93
C ILE A 10 -15.92 -6.64 3.17
N PHE A 11 -17.16 -6.20 3.40
CA PHE A 11 -17.69 -4.96 2.84
C PHE A 11 -16.94 -3.74 3.37
N ALA A 12 -16.52 -3.72 4.64
CA ALA A 12 -15.70 -2.63 5.16
C ALA A 12 -14.30 -2.59 4.54
N VAL A 13 -13.65 -3.75 4.35
CA VAL A 13 -12.33 -3.84 3.69
C VAL A 13 -12.43 -3.49 2.21
N LEU A 14 -13.43 -3.98 1.50
CA LEU A 14 -13.71 -3.64 0.11
C LEU A 14 -14.13 -2.18 -0.03
N ALA A 15 -14.94 -1.63 0.87
CA ALA A 15 -15.33 -0.23 0.89
C ALA A 15 -14.15 0.69 1.20
N THR A 16 -13.20 0.24 2.03
CA THR A 16 -11.96 0.98 2.30
C THR A 16 -11.04 0.95 1.08
N ALA A 17 -10.86 -0.22 0.45
CA ALA A 17 -10.12 -0.33 -0.81
C ALA A 17 -10.77 0.48 -1.94
N LEU A 18 -12.10 0.44 -2.06
CA LEU A 18 -12.87 1.22 -3.02
C LEU A 18 -12.88 2.71 -2.69
N ALA A 19 -12.85 3.12 -1.43
CA ALA A 19 -12.73 4.53 -1.03
C ALA A 19 -11.31 5.07 -1.27
N ILE A 20 -10.29 4.22 -1.13
CA ILE A 20 -8.91 4.53 -1.54
C ILE A 20 -8.83 4.66 -3.06
N ILE A 21 -9.44 3.74 -3.81
CA ILE A 21 -9.51 3.79 -5.28
C ILE A 21 -10.38 4.97 -5.76
N ALA A 22 -11.51 5.25 -5.09
CA ALA A 22 -12.39 6.37 -5.42
C ALA A 22 -11.76 7.71 -5.02
N GLY A 23 -10.99 7.78 -3.93
CA GLY A 23 -10.17 8.95 -3.60
C GLY A 23 -9.05 9.17 -4.61
N LEU A 24 -8.46 8.09 -5.13
CA LEU A 24 -7.49 8.12 -6.23
C LEU A 24 -8.11 8.55 -7.58
N ILE A 25 -9.41 8.29 -7.80
CA ILE A 25 -10.13 8.64 -9.05
C ILE A 25 -10.84 10.01 -8.96
N ALA A 26 -11.33 10.39 -7.78
CA ALA A 26 -12.15 11.58 -7.54
C ALA A 26 -11.36 12.79 -7.02
N GLY A 27 -10.04 12.68 -6.87
CA GLY A 27 -9.11 13.77 -6.54
C GLY A 27 -8.97 14.84 -7.63
N GLY A 28 -10.07 15.22 -8.27
CA GLY A 28 -10.17 16.46 -8.99
C GLY A 28 -10.58 17.59 -8.03
N LYS A 29 -9.69 18.55 -7.86
CA LYS A 29 -9.91 19.94 -7.41
C LYS A 29 -9.95 20.20 -5.90
N VAL A 30 -8.82 19.98 -5.24
CA VAL A 30 -8.33 20.71 -4.06
C VAL A 30 -6.81 20.94 -4.24
N ASP A 31 -6.43 22.06 -4.87
CA ASP A 31 -5.04 22.51 -5.16
C ASP A 31 -4.03 21.36 -5.41
N ASP A 32 -4.21 20.70 -6.56
CA ASP A 32 -4.19 19.24 -6.71
C ASP A 32 -2.82 18.53 -6.75
N ARG A 33 -1.71 19.21 -7.09
CA ARG A 33 -0.46 18.48 -7.45
C ARG A 33 0.19 17.71 -6.30
N TRP A 34 -0.04 18.12 -5.05
CA TRP A 34 0.63 17.54 -3.89
C TRP A 34 0.01 16.19 -3.49
N PHE A 35 -1.34 16.11 -3.50
CA PHE A 35 -2.06 14.86 -3.26
C PHE A 35 -2.01 13.92 -4.47
N ASP A 36 -1.93 14.44 -5.70
CA ASP A 36 -1.78 13.63 -6.91
C ASP A 36 -0.51 12.75 -6.91
N LEU A 37 0.58 13.22 -6.30
CA LEU A 37 1.89 12.58 -6.42
C LEU A 37 2.20 11.55 -5.31
N TYR A 38 1.72 11.79 -4.08
CA TYR A 38 1.91 10.85 -2.96
C TYR A 38 0.72 10.72 -2.01
N GLY A 39 -0.44 11.30 -2.32
CA GLY A 39 -1.66 11.15 -1.52
C GLY A 39 -2.04 9.68 -1.31
N GLY A 40 -1.87 8.85 -2.35
CA GLY A 40 -2.04 7.40 -2.22
C GLY A 40 -1.07 6.75 -1.23
N ALA A 41 0.19 7.19 -1.19
CA ALA A 41 1.19 6.70 -0.22
C ALA A 41 0.89 7.18 1.21
N ALA A 42 0.45 8.43 1.38
CA ALA A 42 0.04 8.95 2.68
C ALA A 42 -1.19 8.22 3.22
N ALA A 43 -2.20 7.99 2.38
CA ALA A 43 -3.39 7.21 2.74
C ALA A 43 -3.02 5.76 3.12
N LEU A 44 -2.14 5.12 2.34
CA LEU A 44 -1.64 3.79 2.65
C LEU A 44 -0.91 3.74 3.99
N LEU A 45 -0.02 4.71 4.25
CA LEU A 45 0.73 4.78 5.51
C LEU A 45 -0.20 5.00 6.71
N ALA A 46 -1.25 5.81 6.56
CA ALA A 46 -2.26 6.02 7.59
C ALA A 46 -3.14 4.77 7.85
N ALA A 47 -3.45 4.01 6.80
CA ALA A 47 -4.22 2.77 6.90
C ALA A 47 -3.40 1.57 7.39
N LEU A 48 -2.07 1.63 7.25
CA LEU A 48 -1.16 0.51 7.52
C LEU A 48 -1.24 -0.04 8.96
N PRO A 49 -1.33 0.77 10.03
CA PRO A 49 -1.47 0.28 11.39
C PRO A 49 -2.76 -0.52 11.60
N PHE A 50 -3.85 -0.09 10.95
CA PHE A 50 -5.14 -0.79 11.01
C PHE A 50 -5.07 -2.14 10.29
N LEU A 51 -4.50 -2.17 9.08
CA LEU A 51 -4.29 -3.41 8.34
C LEU A 51 -3.40 -4.38 9.14
N GLN A 52 -2.30 -3.87 9.71
CA GLN A 52 -1.40 -4.65 10.55
C GLN A 52 -2.11 -5.21 11.77
N PHE A 53 -2.90 -4.39 12.47
CA PHE A 53 -3.67 -4.84 13.61
C PHE A 53 -4.67 -5.94 13.26
N LEU A 54 -5.38 -5.81 12.13
CA LEU A 54 -6.36 -6.80 11.67
C LEU A 54 -5.69 -8.14 11.37
N LEU A 55 -4.64 -8.14 10.53
CA LEU A 55 -3.90 -9.35 10.16
C LEU A 55 -3.20 -9.98 11.37
N TRP A 56 -2.62 -9.17 12.25
CA TRP A 56 -1.98 -9.67 13.46
C TRP A 56 -2.98 -10.38 14.38
N ARG A 57 -4.16 -9.77 14.57
CA ARG A 57 -5.23 -10.32 15.41
C ARG A 57 -5.87 -11.55 14.79
N GLY A 58 -6.13 -11.59 13.49
CA GLY A 58 -6.75 -12.74 12.84
C GLY A 58 -5.82 -13.96 12.80
N LEU A 59 -4.52 -13.75 12.56
CA LEU A 59 -3.50 -14.81 12.61
C LEU A 59 -3.33 -15.33 14.04
N ALA A 60 -3.28 -14.43 15.03
CA ALA A 60 -3.19 -14.81 16.44
C ALA A 60 -4.39 -15.66 16.88
N ARG A 61 -5.60 -15.31 16.44
CA ARG A 61 -6.83 -16.07 16.73
C ARG A 61 -6.83 -17.49 16.16
N ARG A 62 -6.01 -17.74 15.15
CA ARG A 62 -5.89 -19.03 14.45
C ARG A 62 -4.62 -19.78 14.81
N ASP A 63 -3.95 -19.38 15.89
CA ASP A 63 -2.70 -19.96 16.37
C ASP A 63 -1.62 -20.01 15.27
N ARG A 64 -1.59 -18.97 14.42
CA ARG A 64 -0.60 -18.79 13.37
C ARG A 64 0.44 -17.75 13.78
N SER A 65 1.62 -17.84 13.17
CA SER A 65 2.68 -16.86 13.38
C SER A 65 2.23 -15.48 12.93
N ARG A 66 2.16 -14.55 13.88
CA ARG A 66 1.77 -13.15 13.66
C ARG A 66 2.75 -12.42 12.75
N TRP A 67 4.01 -12.84 12.74
CA TRP A 67 5.07 -12.29 11.90
C TRP A 67 4.78 -12.41 10.40
N LEU A 68 3.90 -13.33 9.98
CA LEU A 68 3.45 -13.42 8.60
C LEU A 68 2.73 -12.15 8.12
N SER A 69 2.09 -11.40 9.01
CA SER A 69 1.47 -10.10 8.66
C SER A 69 2.49 -9.10 8.11
N LEU A 70 3.74 -9.16 8.57
CA LEU A 70 4.81 -8.26 8.10
C LEU A 70 5.20 -8.50 6.66
N LEU A 71 5.00 -9.71 6.12
CA LEU A 71 5.23 -9.97 4.69
C LEU A 71 4.31 -9.14 3.79
N VAL A 72 3.20 -8.64 4.33
CA VAL A 72 2.27 -7.75 3.64
C VAL A 72 2.53 -6.30 4.05
N THR A 73 2.53 -6.02 5.35
CA THR A 73 2.53 -4.62 5.80
C THR A 73 3.89 -3.95 5.73
N ALA A 74 5.00 -4.67 5.91
CA ALA A 74 6.33 -4.05 5.87
C ALA A 74 6.71 -3.57 4.45
N PRO A 75 6.54 -4.36 3.37
CA PRO A 75 6.79 -3.86 2.01
C PRO A 75 5.92 -2.65 1.65
N LEU A 76 4.64 -2.66 2.02
CA LEU A 76 3.75 -1.51 1.80
C LEU A 76 4.21 -0.26 2.54
N GLY A 77 4.65 -0.41 3.79
CA GLY A 77 5.17 0.69 4.59
C GLY A 77 6.46 1.27 4.00
N ILE A 78 7.39 0.40 3.57
CA ILE A 78 8.64 0.82 2.93
C ILE A 78 8.35 1.57 1.63
N VAL A 79 7.47 1.05 0.77
CA VAL A 79 7.11 1.69 -0.50
C VAL A 79 6.43 3.03 -0.26
N ALA A 80 5.51 3.11 0.70
CA ALA A 80 4.84 4.37 1.04
C ALA A 80 5.82 5.43 1.54
N LEU A 81 6.72 5.06 2.46
CA LEU A 81 7.75 5.96 2.98
C LEU A 81 8.74 6.39 1.89
N ALA A 82 9.18 5.46 1.02
CA ALA A 82 10.06 5.75 -0.08
C ALA A 82 9.42 6.73 -1.08
N GLN A 83 8.13 6.55 -1.39
CA GLN A 83 7.38 7.45 -2.28
C GLN A 83 7.26 8.85 -1.68
N ILE A 84 6.92 8.97 -0.40
CA ILE A 84 6.83 10.27 0.30
C ILE A 84 8.21 10.94 0.36
N GLY A 85 9.25 10.19 0.76
CA GLY A 85 10.61 10.69 0.85
C GLY A 85 11.17 11.14 -0.50
N PHE A 86 10.89 10.39 -1.57
CA PHE A 86 11.26 10.75 -2.94
C PHE A 86 10.69 12.12 -3.30
N TRP A 87 9.38 12.32 -3.15
CA TRP A 87 8.75 13.58 -3.53
C TRP A 87 9.15 14.74 -2.62
N ALA A 88 9.31 14.49 -1.32
CA ALA A 88 9.83 15.50 -0.39
C ALA A 88 11.23 15.99 -0.80
N ALA A 89 12.13 15.08 -1.19
CA ALA A 89 13.47 15.43 -1.68
C ALA A 89 13.45 16.00 -3.11
N PHE A 90 12.55 15.54 -3.97
CA PHE A 90 12.39 16.05 -5.33
C PHE A 90 11.98 17.53 -5.34
N PHE A 91 11.11 17.94 -4.40
CA PHE A 91 10.65 19.32 -4.31
C PHE A 91 11.51 20.22 -3.42
N SER A 92 12.53 19.69 -2.74
CA SER A 92 13.35 20.50 -1.83
C SER A 92 14.36 21.39 -2.54
N ASP A 93 14.87 20.96 -3.70
CA ASP A 93 15.92 21.68 -4.45
C ASP A 93 15.85 21.28 -5.95
N PRO A 94 15.88 22.24 -6.90
CA PRO A 94 15.99 21.96 -8.33
C PRO A 94 17.11 20.97 -8.72
N ALA A 95 18.29 21.05 -8.09
CA ALA A 95 19.39 20.13 -8.40
C ALA A 95 19.07 18.69 -7.96
N MET A 96 18.41 18.55 -6.82
CA MET A 96 17.94 17.27 -6.31
C MET A 96 16.84 16.68 -7.20
N ALA A 97 15.93 17.51 -7.71
CA ALA A 97 14.87 17.10 -8.64
C ALA A 97 15.44 16.45 -9.90
N VAL A 98 16.47 17.06 -10.51
CA VAL A 98 17.14 16.52 -11.71
C VAL A 98 17.80 15.18 -11.40
N ASN A 99 18.59 15.10 -10.32
CA ASN A 99 19.29 13.88 -9.94
C ASN A 99 18.32 12.73 -9.65
N LEU A 100 17.26 12.98 -8.87
CA LEU A 100 16.25 11.99 -8.55
C LEU A 100 15.43 11.57 -9.78
N GLY A 101 15.16 12.49 -10.71
CA GLY A 101 14.51 12.19 -11.98
C GLY A 101 15.33 11.22 -12.84
N VAL A 102 16.64 11.48 -12.98
CA VAL A 102 17.57 10.60 -13.71
C VAL A 102 17.67 9.22 -13.04
N VAL A 103 17.86 9.19 -11.73
CA VAL A 103 17.94 7.93 -10.96
C VAL A 103 16.65 7.13 -11.09
N ARG A 104 15.48 7.78 -10.98
CA ARG A 104 14.18 7.13 -11.14
C ARG A 104 13.99 6.59 -12.56
N GLY A 105 14.40 7.33 -13.59
CA GLY A 105 14.37 6.87 -14.97
C GLY A 105 15.21 5.60 -15.18
N ALA A 106 16.49 5.64 -14.77
CA ALA A 106 17.39 4.49 -14.88
C ALA A 106 16.91 3.26 -14.10
N LEU A 107 16.36 3.47 -12.90
CA LEU A 107 15.71 2.42 -12.11
C LEU A 107 14.50 1.84 -12.84
N TRP A 108 13.67 2.68 -13.47
CA TRP A 108 12.49 2.23 -14.20
C TRP A 108 12.84 1.45 -15.46
N ASP A 109 13.90 1.83 -16.18
CA ASP A 109 14.38 1.05 -17.32
C ASP A 109 14.85 -0.35 -16.91
N THR A 110 15.35 -0.49 -15.69
CA THR A 110 15.81 -1.77 -15.13
C THR A 110 14.66 -2.60 -14.55
N ILE A 111 13.77 -1.98 -13.77
CA ILE A 111 12.74 -2.67 -12.97
C ILE A 111 11.39 -2.74 -13.70
N GLY A 112 11.10 -1.76 -14.56
CA GLY A 112 9.85 -1.62 -15.31
C GLY A 112 9.41 -2.89 -16.05
N PRO A 113 10.31 -3.60 -16.77
CA PRO A 113 9.97 -4.88 -17.42
C PRO A 113 9.48 -5.96 -16.45
N PHE A 114 9.91 -5.91 -15.19
CA PHE A 114 9.56 -6.87 -14.14
C PHE A 114 8.45 -6.37 -13.22
N ALA A 115 8.02 -5.11 -13.32
CA ALA A 115 7.08 -4.50 -12.39
C ALA A 115 5.78 -5.31 -12.27
N GLY A 116 5.22 -5.77 -13.39
CA GLY A 116 4.02 -6.62 -13.39
C GLY A 116 4.22 -7.94 -12.64
N TRP A 117 5.38 -8.57 -12.81
CA TRP A 117 5.72 -9.81 -12.12
C TRP A 117 5.93 -9.61 -10.62
N ILE A 118 6.65 -8.55 -10.23
CA ILE A 118 6.84 -8.15 -8.83
C ILE A 118 5.48 -7.93 -8.16
N MET A 119 4.58 -7.20 -8.82
CA MET A 119 3.22 -6.96 -8.30
C MET A 119 2.41 -8.26 -8.20
N ALA A 120 2.52 -9.17 -9.17
CA ALA A 120 1.82 -10.45 -9.15
C ALA A 120 2.30 -11.36 -8.01
N VAL A 121 3.62 -11.47 -7.81
CA VAL A 121 4.23 -12.23 -6.70
C VAL A 121 3.80 -11.64 -5.37
N TYR A 122 3.85 -10.32 -5.24
CA TYR A 122 3.44 -9.64 -4.02
C TYR A 122 1.94 -9.83 -3.72
N ALA A 123 1.08 -9.76 -4.75
CA ALA A 123 -0.35 -10.04 -4.61
C ALA A 123 -0.62 -11.49 -4.20
N ALA A 124 0.08 -12.46 -4.79
CA ALA A 124 -0.05 -13.87 -4.44
C ALA A 124 0.38 -14.15 -2.98
N LEU A 125 1.51 -13.57 -2.55
CA LEU A 125 1.96 -13.64 -1.15
C LEU A 125 0.96 -13.01 -0.20
N SER A 126 0.42 -11.84 -0.55
CA SER A 126 -0.58 -11.16 0.25
C SER A 126 -1.86 -11.97 0.39
N ALA A 127 -2.37 -12.52 -0.73
CA ALA A 127 -3.54 -13.40 -0.73
C ALA A 127 -3.31 -14.66 0.10
N TRP A 128 -2.10 -15.24 0.06
CA TRP A 128 -1.73 -16.38 0.87
C TRP A 128 -1.75 -16.06 2.37
N VAL A 129 -1.19 -14.93 2.80
CA VAL A 129 -1.26 -14.49 4.21
C VAL A 129 -2.70 -14.24 4.63
N ILE A 130 -3.45 -13.46 3.84
CA ILE A 130 -4.86 -13.13 4.08
C ILE A 130 -5.70 -14.40 4.18
N SER A 131 -5.49 -15.39 3.30
CA SER A 131 -6.26 -16.64 3.34
C SER A 131 -6.09 -17.39 4.66
N ARG A 132 -4.91 -17.31 5.29
CA ARG A 132 -4.65 -17.90 6.62
C ARG A 132 -5.14 -17.05 7.77
N ASP A 133 -5.33 -15.76 7.52
CA ASP A 133 -5.94 -14.83 8.46
C ASP A 133 -7.47 -15.01 8.53
N PHE A 134 -8.10 -15.56 7.49
CA PHE A 134 -9.56 -15.69 7.41
C PHE A 134 -10.10 -17.12 7.36
N ARG A 135 -9.29 -18.13 7.03
CA ARG A 135 -9.65 -19.56 7.15
C ARG A 135 -9.15 -20.11 8.48
#